data_AF-A0A974PJI2-F1
#
_entry.id   AF-A0A974PJI2-F1
#
_cell.length_a   1.000
_cell.length_b   1.000
_cell.length_c   1.000
_cell.angle_alpha   90.00
_cell.angle_beta   90.00
_cell.angle_gamma   90.00
#
_symmetry.space_group_name_H-M   'P 1'
#
loop_
_entity.id
_entity.type
_entity.pdbx_description
1 polymer ?
#
loop_
_entity_poly.entity_id
_entity_poly.type
_entity_poly.pdbx_seq_one_letter_code
_entity_poly.pdbx_strand_id
1 'polypeptide(L)' 'MVPDESNLARIEDFKERHIQNFQLIQMFKGNLERVLHTDKDHLYFYLTVLFGEHVYKAYLDWADEAKALLAGASNGELEQ' A
#
# COMPACT_ATOMS: atom_id res chain seq x y z
N MET A 1 -23.89 10.23 11.08
CA MET A 1 -22.78 10.69 10.24
C MET A 1 -21.52 10.63 11.10
N VAL A 2 -20.52 9.84 10.71
CA VAL A 2 -19.25 9.78 11.44
C VAL A 2 -18.46 11.04 11.05
N PRO A 3 -17.85 11.79 11.99
CA PRO A 3 -17.14 13.02 11.66
C PRO A 3 -15.97 12.75 10.70
N ASP A 4 -15.73 13.66 9.75
CA ASP A 4 -14.69 13.50 8.72
C ASP A 4 -13.27 13.37 9.30
N GLU A 5 -12.97 14.02 10.42
CA GLU A 5 -11.72 13.85 11.18
C GLU A 5 -11.49 12.39 11.63
N SER A 6 -12.56 11.66 11.93
CA SER A 6 -12.47 10.24 12.28
C SER A 6 -12.15 9.38 11.06
N ASN A 7 -12.61 9.76 9.87
CA ASN A 7 -12.32 9.03 8.64
C ASN A 7 -10.87 9.24 8.19
N LEU A 8 -10.35 10.47 8.27
CA LEU A 8 -8.96 10.77 7.94
C LEU A 8 -7.99 10.01 8.85
N ALA A 9 -8.23 10.02 10.16
CA ALA A 9 -7.42 9.27 11.12
C ALA A 9 -7.42 7.76 10.84
N ARG A 10 -8.58 7.18 10.48
CA ARG A 10 -8.70 5.75 10.14
C ARG A 10 -7.94 5.38 8.86
N ILE A 11 -7.94 6.27 7.86
CA ILE A 11 -7.15 6.07 6.63
C ILE A 11 -5.66 6.16 6.94
N GLU A 12 -5.26 7.07 7.83
CA GLU A 12 -3.86 7.16 8.23
C GLU A 12 -3.38 5.93 8.99
N ASP A 13 -4.14 5.47 9.99
CA ASP A 13 -3.86 4.21 10.69
C ASP A 13 -3.79 3.03 9.72
N PHE A 14 -4.65 3.02 8.69
CA PHE A 14 -4.59 2.01 7.64
C PHE A 14 -3.28 2.12 6.84
N LYS A 15 -2.90 3.33 6.41
CA LYS A 15 -1.68 3.57 5.64
C LYS A 15 -0.44 3.14 6.42
N GLU A 16 -0.31 3.54 7.67
CA GLU A 16 0.84 3.21 8.52
C GLU A 16 1.05 1.70 8.67
N ARG A 17 -0.04 0.95 8.92
CA ARG A 17 0.03 -0.52 9.00
C ARG A 17 0.53 -1.15 7.70
N HIS A 18 0.11 -0.62 6.55
CA HIS A 18 0.48 -1.18 5.25
C HIS A 18 1.86 -0.73 4.77
N ILE A 19 2.40 0.41 5.25
CA ILE A 19 3.80 0.80 4.99
C ILE A 19 4.76 -0.26 5.54
N GLN A 20 4.53 -0.72 6.77
CA GLN A 20 5.37 -1.75 7.40
C GLN A 20 5.31 -3.07 6.61
N ASN A 21 4.12 -3.47 6.18
CA ASN A 21 3.94 -4.67 5.35
C ASN A 21 4.61 -4.53 3.96
N PHE A 22 4.55 -3.34 3.36
CA PHE A 22 5.20 -3.05 2.08
C PHE A 22 6.74 -3.14 2.20
N GLN A 23 7.32 -2.57 3.24
CA GLN A 23 8.76 -2.68 3.49
C GLN A 23 9.21 -4.14 3.68
N LEU A 24 8.43 -4.91 4.44
CA LEU A 24 8.71 -6.32 4.67
C LEU A 24 8.67 -7.13 3.36
N ILE A 25 7.67 -6.91 2.52
CA ILE A 25 7.55 -7.67 1.26
C ILE A 25 8.63 -7.28 0.25
N GLN A 26 9.05 -6.01 0.21
CA GLN A 26 10.18 -5.57 -0.60
C GLN A 26 11.49 -6.25 -0.18
N MET A 27 11.71 -6.41 1.12
CA MET A 27 12.86 -7.18 1.63
C MET A 27 12.82 -8.64 1.17
N PHE A 28 11.67 -9.31 1.27
CA PHE A 28 11.51 -10.69 0.79
C PHE A 28 11.74 -10.81 -0.71
N LYS A 29 11.22 -9.85 -1.49
CA LYS A 29 11.40 -9.79 -2.94
C LYS A 29 12.89 -9.71 -3.29
N GLY A 30 13.60 -8.74 -2.72
CA GLY A 30 15.03 -8.56 -2.97
C GLY A 30 15.88 -9.75 -2.54
N ASN A 31 15.46 -10.50 -1.52
CA ASN A 31 16.13 -11.75 -1.14
C ASN A 31 15.91 -12.86 -2.17
N LEU A 32 14.68 -13.01 -2.68
CA LEU A 32 14.33 -14.01 -3.70
C LEU A 32 14.98 -13.71 -5.05
N GLU A 33 15.05 -12.44 -5.47
CA GLU A 33 15.68 -12.03 -6.74
C GLU A 33 17.12 -12.57 -6.88
N ARG A 34 17.87 -12.60 -5.77
CA ARG A 34 19.26 -13.08 -5.76
C ARG A 34 19.39 -14.59 -6.00
N VAL A 35 18.33 -15.36 -5.74
CA VAL A 35 18.33 -16.84 -5.79
C VAL A 35 17.35 -17.39 -6.83
N LEU A 36 16.75 -16.55 -7.68
CA LEU A 36 15.80 -16.98 -8.73
C LEU A 36 16.38 -18.03 -9.69
N HIS A 37 17.69 -18.00 -9.93
CA HIS A 37 18.36 -18.89 -10.88
C HIS A 37 18.72 -20.26 -10.28
N THR A 38 18.57 -20.44 -8.96
CA THR A 38 19.05 -21.64 -8.28
C THR A 38 18.00 -22.75 -8.25
N ASP A 39 16.71 -22.39 -8.26
CA ASP A 39 15.59 -23.34 -8.22
C ASP A 39 14.36 -22.75 -8.92
N LYS A 40 13.61 -23.57 -9.65
CA LYS A 40 12.35 -23.17 -10.28
C LYS A 40 11.26 -22.85 -9.25
N ASP A 41 11.30 -23.45 -8.08
CA ASP A 41 10.34 -23.19 -7.01
C ASP A 41 10.48 -21.76 -6.46
N HIS A 42 11.70 -21.21 -6.48
CA HIS A 42 11.94 -19.82 -6.09
C HIS A 42 11.21 -18.82 -6.99
N LEU A 43 10.99 -19.16 -8.28
CA LEU A 43 10.18 -18.34 -9.17
C LEU A 43 8.72 -18.24 -8.68
N TYR A 44 8.12 -19.36 -8.25
CA TYR A 44 6.74 -19.36 -7.77
C TYR A 44 6.59 -18.60 -6.44
N PHE A 45 7.57 -18.71 -5.53
CA PHE A 45 7.61 -17.88 -4.32
C PHE A 45 7.75 -16.40 -4.66
N TYR A 46 8.63 -16.06 -5.61
CA TYR A 46 8.83 -14.70 -6.06
C TYR A 46 7.55 -14.11 -6.67
N LEU A 47 6.81 -14.88 -7.48
CA LEU A 47 5.54 -14.42 -8.04
C LEU A 47 4.50 -14.10 -6.96
N THR A 48 4.47 -14.88 -5.87
CA THR A 48 3.58 -14.62 -4.73
C THR A 48 3.97 -13.33 -4.00
N VAL A 49 5.27 -13.13 -3.78
CA VAL A 49 5.81 -11.90 -3.15
C VAL A 49 5.57 -10.68 -4.05
N LEU A 50 5.77 -10.81 -5.36
CA LEU A 50 5.52 -9.76 -6.34
C LEU A 50 4.05 -9.33 -6.35
N PHE A 51 3.12 -10.30 -6.32
CA PHE A 51 1.70 -10.00 -6.19
C PHE A 51 1.40 -9.19 -4.91
N GLY A 52 1.94 -9.62 -3.77
CA GLY A 52 1.74 -8.91 -2.51
C GLY A 52 2.34 -7.49 -2.54
N GLU A 53 3.50 -7.29 -3.16
CA GLU A 53 4.09 -5.95 -3.37
C GLU A 53 3.13 -5.04 -4.15
N HIS A 54 2.54 -5.54 -5.24
CA HIS A 54 1.56 -4.78 -6.02
C HIS A 54 0.31 -4.42 -5.20
N VAL A 55 -0.21 -5.36 -4.41
CA VAL A 55 -1.39 -5.12 -3.55
C VAL A 55 -1.08 -4.07 -2.49
N TYR A 56 0.03 -4.19 -1.77
CA TYR A 56 0.39 -3.22 -0.74
C TYR A 56 0.66 -1.83 -1.35
N LYS A 57 1.31 -1.75 -2.51
CA LYS A 57 1.49 -0.47 -3.20
C LYS A 57 0.15 0.17 -3.56
N ALA A 58 -0.80 -0.61 -4.07
CA ALA A 58 -2.14 -0.11 -4.39
C ALA A 58 -2.89 0.39 -3.14
N TYR A 59 -2.75 -0.27 -2.00
CA TYR A 59 -3.31 0.22 -0.73
C TYR A 59 -2.73 1.57 -0.29
N LEU A 60 -1.41 1.75 -0.44
CA LEU A 60 -0.75 3.01 -0.09
C LEU A 60 -1.17 4.15 -1.03
N ASP A 61 -1.22 3.86 -2.34
CA ASP A 61 -1.64 4.82 -3.36
C ASP A 61 -3.09 5.26 -3.14
N TRP A 62 -3.97 4.30 -2.90
CA TRP A 62 -5.36 4.59 -2.55
C TRP A 62 -5.48 5.43 -1.27
N ALA A 63 -4.71 5.12 -0.23
CA ALA A 63 -4.75 5.88 1.01
C ALA A 63 -4.33 7.34 0.80
N ASP A 64 -3.30 7.58 -0.01
CA ASP A 64 -2.86 8.93 -0.36
C ASP A 64 -3.91 9.68 -1.18
N GLU A 65 -4.50 9.03 -2.19
CA GLU A 65 -5.57 9.60 -3.01
C GLU A 65 -6.80 9.96 -2.15
N ALA A 66 -7.25 9.04 -1.29
CA ALA A 66 -8.39 9.24 -0.42
C ALA A 66 -8.17 10.42 0.56
N LYS A 67 -6.98 10.53 1.14
CA LYS A 67 -6.63 11.67 2.01
C LYS A 67 -6.66 12.99 1.25
N ALA A 68 -6.13 13.03 0.03
CA ALA A 68 -6.13 14.23 -0.81
C ALA A 68 -7.56 14.68 -1.15
N LEU A 69 -8.43 13.74 -1.51
CA LEU A 69 -9.84 14.02 -1.81
C LEU A 69 -10.58 14.56 -0.58
N LEU A 70 -10.36 13.99 0.60
CA LEU A 70 -10.98 14.47 1.84
C LEU A 70 -10.50 15.86 2.24
N ALA A 71 -9.20 16.15 2.05
CA ALA A 71 -8.65 17.49 2.27
C ALA A 71 -9.24 18.53 1.30
N GLY A 72 -9.34 18.19 0.01
CA GLY A 72 -9.96 19.06 -1.01
C GLY A 72 -11.46 19.30 -0.78
N ALA A 73 -12.19 18.27 -0.34
CA ALA A 73 -13.60 18.38 0.05
C ALA A 73 -13.80 19.34 1.23
N SER A 74 -12.89 19.27 2.21
CA SER A 74 -12.94 20.13 3.42
C SER A 74 -12.62 21.60 3.12
N ASN A 75 -11.85 21.86 2.05
CA ASN A 75 -11.46 23.19 1.61
C ASN A 75 -12.40 23.81 0.55
N GLY A 76 -13.47 23.13 0.13
CA GLY A 76 -14.42 23.62 -0.87
C GLY A 76 -13.92 23.60 -2.31
N GLU A 77 -12.85 22.86 -2.61
CA GLU A 77 -12.22 22.83 -3.95
C GLU A 77 -12.88 21.85 -4.93
N LEU A 78 -13.80 20.99 -4.46
CA LEU A 78 -14.45 19.96 -5.28
C LEU A 78 -15.84 20.35 -5.83
N GLU A 79 -16.25 21.62 -5.71
CA GLU A 79 -17.52 22.15 -6.25
C GLU A 79 -17.36 22.95 -7.57
N GLN A 80 -16.25 22.81 -8.32
CA GLN A 80 -16.07 23.45 -9.63
C GLN A 80 -16.07 22.45 -10.79
#